data_AF-A0AB33KQT8-F1
#
_entry.id   AF-A0AB33KQT8-F1
#
_cell.length_a   1.000
_cell.length_b   1.000
_cell.length_c   1.000
_cell.angle_alpha   90.00
_cell.angle_beta   90.00
_cell.angle_gamma   90.00
#
_symmetry.space_group_name_H-M   'P 1'
#
loop_
_entity.id
_entity.type
_entity.pdbx_description
1 polymer ?
#
loop_
_entity_poly.entity_id
_entity_poly.type
_entity_poly.pdbx_seq_one_letter_code
_entity_poly.pdbx_strand_id
1 'polypeptide(L)'
;MTVSITRTADATTIDWERGADPQGYLVQAIDSGRLEDALTALGLNTYEDLAAVDEFERARILRSTAAIAAELTRRVRHMTVAARDQGEMTWGTLASTLTGDPNQRSTARSTYEAGLRQMGRTSAAD
;
A
#
# COMPACT_ATOMS: atom_id res chain seq x y z
N MET A 1 4.56 -6.57 14.13
CA MET A 1 5.46 -6.08 13.08
C MET A 1 5.54 -4.58 13.23
N THR A 2 6.73 -4.05 13.52
CA THR A 2 6.95 -2.61 13.59
C THR A 2 8.13 -2.31 12.69
N VAL A 3 7.90 -1.48 11.68
CA VAL A 3 8.96 -0.87 10.88
C VAL A 3 9.18 0.51 11.47
N SER A 4 10.42 0.84 11.83
CA SER A 4 10.79 2.18 12.30
C SER A 4 11.56 2.91 11.22
N ILE A 5 11.19 4.17 11.01
CA ILE A 5 11.89 5.06 10.10
C ILE A 5 12.54 6.16 10.95
N THR A 6 13.86 6.21 10.90
CA THR A 6 14.64 7.24 11.59
C THR A 6 15.20 8.22 10.57
N ARG A 7 14.87 9.50 10.70
CA ARG A 7 15.37 10.56 9.83
C ARG A 7 16.43 11.39 10.56
N THR A 8 17.56 11.56 9.90
CA THR A 8 18.61 12.52 10.26
C THR A 8 18.57 13.72 9.29
N ALA A 9 19.48 14.69 9.45
CA ALA A 9 19.57 15.83 8.53
C ALA A 9 19.81 15.37 7.07
N ASP A 10 20.65 14.34 6.89
CA ASP A 10 21.17 13.96 5.57
C ASP A 10 20.73 12.55 5.11
N ALA A 11 20.21 11.72 6.02
CA ALA A 11 19.89 10.32 5.73
C ALA A 11 18.61 9.84 6.42
N THR A 12 17.97 8.84 5.82
CA THR A 12 16.86 8.10 6.42
C THR A 12 17.27 6.64 6.56
N THR A 13 17.08 6.07 7.75
CA THR A 13 17.29 4.64 8.03
C THR A 13 15.94 3.97 8.24
N ILE A 14 15.75 2.80 7.63
CA ILE A 14 14.57 1.96 7.79
C ILE A 14 15.03 0.70 8.53
N ASP A 15 14.53 0.51 9.74
CA ASP A 15 14.89 -0.61 10.61
C ASP A 15 13.67 -1.53 10.84
N TRP A 16 13.91 -2.84 10.78
CA TRP A 16 12.92 -3.86 11.13
C TRP A 16 13.61 -5.11 11.69
N GLU A 17 12.92 -5.84 12.56
CA GLU A 17 13.40 -7.14 13.01
C GLU A 17 13.25 -8.18 11.88
N ARG A 18 14.24 -9.05 11.65
CA ARG A 18 14.20 -10.06 10.58
C ARG A 18 12.95 -10.95 10.64
N GLY A 19 12.40 -11.23 11.83
CA GLY A 19 11.16 -11.99 12.03
C GLY A 19 9.87 -11.19 11.80
N ALA A 20 9.97 -9.87 11.60
CA ALA A 20 8.83 -8.99 11.45
C ALA A 20 8.25 -8.96 10.02
N ASP A 21 8.94 -9.52 9.02
CA ASP A 21 8.44 -9.67 7.64
C ASP A 21 8.21 -11.15 7.28
N PRO A 22 7.20 -11.81 7.90
CA PRO A 22 6.99 -13.25 7.72
C PRO A 22 6.60 -13.65 6.29
N GLN A 23 6.17 -12.69 5.47
CA GLN A 23 5.81 -12.92 4.06
C GLN A 23 6.90 -12.46 3.10
N GLY A 24 7.96 -11.81 3.59
CA GLY A 24 9.09 -11.34 2.79
C GLY A 24 8.80 -10.15 1.87
N TYR A 25 7.67 -9.45 2.04
CA TYR A 25 7.27 -8.38 1.12
C TYR A 25 8.16 -7.14 1.25
N LEU A 26 8.59 -6.80 2.47
CA LEU A 26 9.46 -5.66 2.73
C LEU A 26 10.87 -5.96 2.22
N VAL A 27 11.40 -7.14 2.56
CA VAL A 27 12.71 -7.60 2.08
C VAL A 27 12.73 -7.64 0.56
N GLN A 28 11.70 -8.20 -0.07
CA GLN A 28 11.60 -8.25 -1.53
C GLN A 28 11.54 -6.86 -2.16
N ALA A 29 10.80 -5.91 -1.56
CA ALA A 29 10.72 -4.54 -2.08
C ALA A 29 12.08 -3.83 -2.07
N ILE A 30 12.90 -4.08 -1.05
CA ILE A 30 14.24 -3.51 -0.89
C ILE A 30 15.25 -4.21 -1.81
N ASP A 31 15.36 -5.54 -1.73
CA ASP A 31 16.35 -6.31 -2.51
C ASP A 31 16.16 -6.16 -4.03
N SER A 32 14.93 -5.88 -4.48
CA SER A 32 14.62 -5.65 -5.89
C SER A 32 14.76 -4.20 -6.35
N GLY A 33 15.10 -3.26 -5.46
CA GLY A 33 15.18 -1.83 -5.77
C GLY A 33 13.83 -1.15 -5.97
N ARG A 34 12.72 -1.83 -5.66
CA ARG A 34 11.37 -1.30 -5.92
C ARG A 34 11.03 -0.17 -4.97
N LEU A 35 11.50 -0.25 -3.72
CA LEU A 35 11.23 0.78 -2.72
C LEU A 35 11.90 2.10 -3.12
N GLU A 36 13.17 2.04 -3.54
CA GLU A 36 13.94 3.16 -4.06
C GLU A 36 13.22 3.79 -5.26
N ASP A 37 12.74 2.97 -6.20
CA ASP A 37 12.00 3.45 -7.36
C ASP A 37 10.68 4.15 -7.00
N ALA A 38 9.91 3.59 -6.07
CA ALA A 38 8.68 4.21 -5.63
C ALA A 38 8.94 5.53 -4.89
N LEU A 39 10.00 5.61 -4.10
CA LEU A 39 10.42 6.84 -3.43
C LEU A 39 10.92 7.87 -4.44
N THR A 40 11.67 7.46 -5.46
CA THR A 40 12.07 8.31 -6.60
C THR A 40 10.84 8.85 -7.32
N ALA A 41 9.83 8.00 -7.60
CA ALA A 41 8.59 8.44 -8.23
C ALA A 41 7.86 9.53 -7.43
N LEU A 42 7.87 9.45 -6.09
CA LEU A 42 7.30 10.50 -5.22
C LEU A 42 8.13 11.80 -5.24
N GLY A 43 9.42 11.73 -5.57
CA GLY A 43 10.29 12.90 -5.72
C GLY A 43 10.16 13.61 -7.06
N LEU A 44 9.67 12.92 -8.09
CA LEU A 44 9.40 13.47 -9.42
C LEU A 44 8.02 14.16 -9.40
N ASN A 45 8.02 15.41 -8.94
CA ASN A 45 6.79 16.14 -8.59
C ASN A 45 6.01 16.68 -9.79
N THR A 46 6.64 16.74 -10.97
CA THR A 46 6.06 17.31 -12.18
C THR A 46 6.11 16.35 -13.36
N TYR A 47 5.29 16.62 -14.38
CA TYR A 47 5.35 15.87 -15.64
C TYR A 47 6.70 16.07 -16.33
N GLU A 48 7.25 17.28 -16.25
CA GLU A 48 8.55 17.64 -16.80
C GLU A 48 9.68 16.82 -16.17
N ASP A 49 9.67 16.64 -14.84
CA ASP A 49 10.64 15.79 -14.14
C ASP A 49 10.58 14.35 -14.65
N LEU A 50 9.37 13.79 -14.78
CA LEU A 50 9.16 12.44 -15.31
C LEU A 50 9.59 12.29 -16.77
N ALA A 51 9.34 13.32 -17.59
CA ALA A 51 9.72 13.33 -19.00
C ALA A 51 11.24 13.45 -19.21
N ALA A 52 11.94 14.09 -18.28
CA ALA A 52 13.40 14.26 -18.31
C ALA A 52 14.19 12.98 -17.95
N VAL A 53 13.56 12.04 -17.23
CA VAL A 53 14.15 10.71 -16.95
C VAL A 53 14.33 9.94 -18.27
N ASP A 54 15.41 9.17 -18.41
CA ASP A 54 15.58 8.34 -19.60
C ASP A 54 14.47 7.29 -19.72
N GLU A 55 14.19 6.83 -20.95
CA GLU A 55 13.05 5.93 -21.19
C GLU A 55 13.13 4.62 -20.41
N PHE A 56 14.33 4.04 -20.30
CA PHE A 56 14.53 2.77 -19.64
C PHE A 56 14.34 2.91 -18.12
N GLU A 57 14.91 3.95 -17.54
CA GLU A 57 14.74 4.28 -16.12
C GLU A 57 13.30 4.64 -15.79
N ARG A 58 12.62 5.46 -16.62
CA ARG A 58 11.20 5.78 -16.44
C ARG A 58 10.34 4.51 -16.46
N ALA A 59 10.59 3.59 -17.39
CA ALA A 59 9.86 2.32 -17.46
C ALA A 59 10.12 1.42 -16.24
N ARG A 60 11.35 1.42 -15.71
CA ARG A 60 11.73 0.71 -14.49
C ARG A 60 11.00 1.27 -13.27
N ILE A 61 11.08 2.59 -13.06
CA ILE A 61 10.38 3.31 -11.98
C ILE A 61 8.87 3.04 -12.02
N LEU A 62 8.26 3.13 -13.20
CA LEU A 62 6.83 2.88 -13.39
C LEU A 62 6.44 1.46 -12.96
N ARG A 63 7.18 0.43 -13.41
CA ARG A 63 6.89 -0.96 -13.06
C ARG A 63 7.05 -1.23 -11.56
N SER A 64 8.13 -0.74 -10.97
CA SER A 64 8.40 -0.87 -9.54
C SER A 64 7.31 -0.20 -8.68
N THR A 65 6.95 1.04 -9.04
CA THR A 65 5.90 1.81 -8.36
C THR A 65 4.53 1.14 -8.47
N ALA A 66 4.18 0.65 -9.66
CA ALA A 66 2.93 -0.09 -9.87
C ALA A 66 2.87 -1.39 -9.04
N ALA A 67 4.00 -2.10 -8.91
CA ALA A 67 4.07 -3.31 -8.09
C ALA A 67 3.83 -2.99 -6.60
N ILE A 68 4.48 -1.95 -6.06
CA ILE A 68 4.26 -1.51 -4.67
C ILE A 68 2.82 -1.05 -4.46
N ALA A 69 2.27 -0.23 -5.37
CA ALA A 69 0.89 0.23 -5.28
C ALA A 69 -0.11 -0.94 -5.27
N ALA A 70 0.14 -1.98 -6.07
CA ALA A 70 -0.69 -3.18 -6.09
C ALA A 70 -0.63 -3.95 -4.75
N GLU A 71 0.56 -4.11 -4.16
CA GLU A 71 0.70 -4.77 -2.85
C GLU A 71 0.05 -3.97 -1.72
N LEU A 72 0.27 -2.65 -1.68
CA LEU A 72 -0.38 -1.78 -0.71
C LEU A 72 -1.91 -1.83 -0.85
N THR A 73 -2.42 -1.83 -2.09
CA THR A 73 -3.86 -1.96 -2.37
C THR A 73 -4.42 -3.30 -1.88
N ARG A 74 -3.72 -4.42 -2.14
CA ARG A 74 -4.08 -5.74 -1.60
C ARG A 74 -4.12 -5.70 -0.07
N ARG A 75 -3.11 -5.10 0.56
CA ARG A 75 -3.02 -5.04 2.01
C ARG A 75 -4.13 -4.19 2.63
N VAL A 76 -4.45 -3.03 2.04
CA VAL A 76 -5.58 -2.17 2.47
C VAL A 76 -6.89 -2.96 2.44
N ARG A 77 -7.13 -3.75 1.40
CA ARG A 77 -8.32 -4.60 1.29
C ARG A 77 -8.37 -5.67 2.39
N HIS A 78 -7.26 -6.35 2.66
CA HIS A 78 -7.19 -7.34 3.75
C HIS A 78 -7.41 -6.69 5.13
N MET A 79 -6.81 -5.52 5.37
CA MET A 79 -7.02 -4.76 6.62
C MET A 79 -8.47 -4.28 6.76
N THR A 80 -9.11 -3.88 5.65
CA THR A 80 -10.54 -3.52 5.64
C THR A 80 -11.42 -4.70 6.05
N VAL A 81 -11.13 -5.90 5.56
CA VAL A 81 -11.86 -7.11 5.99
C VAL A 81 -11.62 -7.41 7.46
N ALA A 82 -10.36 -7.40 7.92
CA ALA A 82 -10.04 -7.67 9.32
C ALA A 82 -10.76 -6.70 10.27
N ALA A 83 -10.68 -5.38 10.01
CA ALA A 83 -11.33 -4.36 10.83
C ALA A 83 -12.87 -4.48 10.83
N ARG A 84 -13.46 -4.93 9.70
CA ARG A 84 -14.90 -5.16 9.62
C ARG A 84 -15.33 -6.42 10.38
N ASP A 85 -14.65 -7.54 10.14
CA ASP A 85 -14.99 -8.87 10.68
C ASP A 85 -14.76 -8.96 12.19
N GLN A 86 -13.76 -8.26 12.71
CA GLN A 86 -13.47 -8.19 14.15
C GLN A 86 -14.44 -7.27 14.91
N GLY A 87 -15.41 -6.66 14.22
CA GLY A 87 -16.39 -5.75 14.81
C GLY A 87 -15.82 -4.39 15.23
N GLU A 88 -14.56 -4.10 14.88
CA GLU A 88 -13.86 -2.88 15.28
C GLU A 88 -14.43 -1.64 14.59
N MET A 89 -14.92 -1.78 13.35
CA MET A 89 -15.37 -0.65 12.55
C MET A 89 -16.74 -0.85 11.88
N THR A 90 -17.58 0.19 11.99
CA THR A 90 -18.81 0.30 11.20
C THR A 90 -18.49 0.68 9.75
N TRP A 91 -19.45 0.51 8.83
CA TRP A 91 -19.28 0.97 7.44
C TRP A 91 -18.99 2.47 7.33
N GLY A 92 -19.58 3.30 8.20
CA GLY A 92 -19.30 4.74 8.24
C GLY A 92 -17.88 5.04 8.72
N THR A 93 -17.40 4.31 9.73
CA THR A 93 -16.03 4.42 10.23
C THR A 93 -15.02 4.01 9.15
N LEU A 94 -15.24 2.87 8.49
CA LEU A 94 -14.37 2.41 7.39
C LEU A 94 -14.34 3.40 6.23
N ALA A 95 -15.49 3.97 5.85
CA ALA A 95 -15.55 4.98 4.79
C ALA A 95 -14.75 6.22 5.15
N SER A 96 -14.93 6.74 6.37
CA SER A 96 -14.15 7.87 6.88
C SER A 96 -12.64 7.58 6.87
N THR A 97 -12.21 6.39 7.31
CA THR A 97 -10.78 6.01 7.33
C THR A 97 -10.18 5.86 5.93
N LEU A 98 -10.92 5.30 4.97
CA LEU A 98 -10.42 5.03 3.62
C LEU A 98 -10.45 6.26 2.71
N THR A 99 -11.47 7.11 2.84
CA THR A 99 -11.74 8.19 1.86
C THR A 99 -11.82 9.57 2.49
N GLY A 100 -11.76 9.69 3.81
CA GLY A 100 -12.01 10.94 4.53
C GLY A 100 -13.48 11.36 4.58
N ASP A 101 -14.42 10.53 4.11
CA ASP A 101 -15.85 10.84 4.06
C ASP A 101 -16.72 9.65 4.54
N PRO A 102 -17.45 9.77 5.66
CA PRO A 102 -18.28 8.69 6.20
C PRO A 102 -19.49 8.34 5.32
N ASN A 103 -19.83 9.16 4.32
CA ASN A 103 -20.93 8.90 3.38
C ASN A 103 -20.53 7.96 2.24
N GLN A 104 -19.23 7.75 1.99
CA GLN A 104 -18.73 6.83 0.96
C GLN A 104 -18.75 5.36 1.39
N ARG A 105 -19.86 4.92 2.00
CA ARG A 105 -20.04 3.54 2.51
C ARG A 105 -19.99 2.49 1.40
N SER A 106 -20.40 2.85 0.17
CA SER A 106 -20.27 1.99 -1.01
C SER A 106 -18.81 1.69 -1.35
N THR A 107 -17.92 2.68 -1.27
CA THR A 107 -16.48 2.50 -1.47
C THR A 107 -15.88 1.56 -0.42
N ALA A 108 -16.27 1.72 0.85
CA ALA A 108 -15.83 0.82 1.92
C ALA A 108 -16.30 -0.63 1.69
N ARG A 109 -17.57 -0.83 1.30
CA ARG A 109 -18.10 -2.16 0.96
C ARG A 109 -17.41 -2.80 -0.23
N SER A 110 -17.22 -2.04 -1.31
CA SER A 110 -16.50 -2.53 -2.50
C SER A 110 -15.06 -2.93 -2.17
N THR A 111 -14.37 -2.15 -1.33
CA THR A 111 -13.02 -2.47 -0.85
C THR A 111 -13.01 -3.76 -0.01
N TYR A 112 -13.99 -3.92 0.88
CA TYR A 112 -14.18 -5.13 1.68
C TYR A 112 -14.46 -6.36 0.80
N GLU A 113 -15.39 -6.28 -0.13
CA GLU A 113 -15.74 -7.38 -1.05
C GLU A 113 -14.57 -7.77 -1.96
N ALA A 114 -13.79 -6.79 -2.42
CA ALA A 114 -12.56 -7.05 -3.16
C ALA A 114 -11.53 -7.79 -2.28
N GLY A 115 -11.43 -7.44 -0.99
CA GLY A 115 -10.60 -8.15 -0.02
C GLY A 115 -11.04 -9.59 0.21
N LEU A 116 -12.34 -9.82 0.39
CA LEU A 116 -12.88 -11.18 0.52
C LEU A 116 -12.51 -12.04 -0.69
N ARG A 117 -12.73 -11.54 -1.91
CA ARG A 117 -12.36 -12.24 -3.15
C ARG A 117 -10.87 -12.56 -3.22
N GLN A 118 -10.01 -11.64 -2.82
CA GLN A 118 -8.55 -11.86 -2.80
C GLN A 118 -8.13 -12.94 -1.80
N MET A 119 -8.88 -13.10 -0.71
CA MET A 119 -8.65 -14.14 0.29
C MET A 119 -9.36 -15.46 -0.04
N GLY A 120 -10.01 -15.58 -1.20
CA GLY A 120 -10.79 -16.77 -1.58
C GLY A 120 -12.07 -16.95 -0.77
N ARG A 121 -12.56 -15.90 -0.11
CA ARG A 121 -13.82 -15.87 0.65
C ARG A 121 -14.93 -15.26 -0.21
N THR A 122 -16.12 -15.83 -0.17
CA THR A 122 -17.34 -15.22 -0.71
C THR A 122 -18.04 -14.41 0.39
N SER A 123 -18.59 -13.24 0.05
CA SER A 123 -19.46 -12.52 0.97
C SER A 123 -20.69 -13.38 1.24
N ALA A 124 -20.99 -13.65 2.50
CA ALA A 124 -22.33 -14.10 2.85
C ALA A 124 -23.29 -13.02 2.38
N ALA A 125 -24.25 -13.39 1.53
CA ALA A 125 -25.31 -12.49 1.12
C ALA A 125 -26.14 -12.17 2.37
N ASP A 126 -26.03 -10.93 2.87
CA ASP A 126 -27.02 -10.33 3.75
C ASP A 126 -28.24 -9.91 2.92
#